data_AF-A0A7C9VZ26-F1
#
_entry.id   AF-A0A7C9VZ26-F1
#
_cell.length_a   1.000
_cell.length_b   1.000
_cell.length_c   1.000
_cell.angle_alpha   90.00
_cell.angle_beta   90.00
_cell.angle_gamma   90.00
#
_symmetry.space_group_name_H-M   'P 1'
#
loop_
_entity.id
_entity.type
_entity.pdbx_description
1 polymer ?
#
loop_
_entity_poly.entity_id
_entity_poly.type
_entity_poly.pdbx_seq_one_letter_code
_entity_poly.pdbx_strand_id
1 'polypeptide(L)' 'MTAETNHGNTSLVPTQDRQVVDEWLARIAAVVGRDAREDSPEACRTAAEAAEELSAYLWMLRALRRRTA' A
#
# COMPACT_ATOMS: atom_id res chain seq x y z
N MET A 1 0.01 -33.19 10.70
CA MET A 1 -0.71 -32.11 11.40
C MET A 1 -0.21 -30.81 10.80
N THR A 2 -0.78 -30.42 9.66
CA THR A 2 -0.38 -29.22 8.93
C THR A 2 -1.03 -28.03 9.61
N ALA A 3 -0.20 -27.12 10.14
CA ALA A 3 -0.64 -25.86 10.70
C ALA A 3 -1.38 -25.09 9.61
N GLU A 4 -2.70 -25.01 9.75
CA GLU A 4 -3.52 -24.07 8.99
C GLU A 4 -2.99 -22.69 9.36
N THR A 5 -2.27 -22.06 8.44
CA THR A 5 -1.99 -20.64 8.48
C THR A 5 -3.33 -19.95 8.40
N ASN A 6 -3.91 -19.69 9.58
CA ASN A 6 -5.10 -18.90 9.80
C ASN A 6 -4.84 -17.53 9.16
N HIS A 7 -5.18 -17.43 7.88
CA HIS A 7 -5.14 -16.23 7.07
C HIS A 7 -6.32 -15.40 7.55
N GLY A 8 -6.19 -14.85 8.76
CA GLY A 8 -7.09 -13.86 9.31
C GLY A 8 -7.03 -12.65 8.40
N ASN A 9 -7.88 -12.65 7.38
CA ASN A 9 -8.04 -11.62 6.36
C ASN A 9 -8.67 -10.35 6.98
N THR A 10 -7.94 -9.80 7.93
CA THR A 10 -8.25 -8.56 8.61
C THR A 10 -7.44 -7.50 7.89
N SER A 11 -8.09 -6.81 6.97
CA SER A 11 -7.54 -5.66 6.24
C SER A 11 -6.67 -4.81 7.18
N LEU A 12 -5.41 -4.60 6.81
CA LEU A 12 -4.49 -3.76 7.59
C LEU A 12 -4.95 -2.29 7.56
N VAL A 13 -5.56 -1.88 6.45
CA VAL A 13 -6.03 -0.52 6.19
C VAL A 13 -7.45 -0.34 6.75
N PRO A 14 -7.69 0.66 7.62
CA PRO A 14 -9.03 1.04 8.06
C PRO A 14 -9.93 1.43 6.88
N THR A 15 -11.24 1.15 6.98
CA THR A 15 -12.18 1.43 5.89
C THR A 15 -12.20 2.91 5.47
N GLN A 16 -12.09 3.84 6.43
CA GLN A 16 -12.07 5.27 6.11
C GLN A 16 -10.85 5.72 5.29
N ASP A 17 -9.75 4.98 5.37
CA ASP A 17 -8.48 5.35 4.72
C ASP A 17 -8.30 4.65 3.36
N ARG A 18 -9.20 3.71 3.03
CA ARG A 18 -9.07 2.84 1.86
C ARG A 18 -9.07 3.62 0.55
N GLN A 19 -9.91 4.64 0.42
CA GLN A 19 -9.97 5.47 -0.78
C GLN A 19 -8.63 6.17 -1.07
N VAL A 20 -7.97 6.69 -0.03
CA VAL A 20 -6.67 7.39 -0.17
C VAL A 20 -5.57 6.40 -0.55
N VAL A 21 -5.56 5.20 0.06
CA VAL A 21 -4.61 4.14 -0.27
C VAL A 21 -4.79 3.66 -1.72
N ASP A 22 -6.04 3.48 -2.16
CA ASP A 22 -6.35 3.08 -3.54
C ASP A 22 -5.88 4.15 -4.54
N GLU A 23 -5.99 5.44 -4.20
CA GLU A 23 -5.48 6.53 -5.03
C GLU A 23 -3.95 6.50 -5.14
N TRP A 24 -3.23 6.28 -4.04
CA TRP A 24 -1.78 6.13 -4.04
C TRP A 24 -1.34 4.92 -4.88
N LEU A 25 -2.02 3.79 -4.71
CA LEU A 25 -1.76 2.60 -5.52
C LEU A 25 -2.02 2.83 -7.00
N ALA A 26 -3.09 3.55 -7.36
CA ALA A 26 -3.40 3.89 -8.74
C ALA A 26 -2.30 4.76 -9.38
N ARG A 27 -1.82 5.78 -8.66
CA ARG A 27 -0.71 6.64 -9.10
C ARG A 27 0.58 5.85 -9.33
N ILE A 28 0.92 4.95 -8.41
CA ILE A 28 2.10 4.09 -8.54
C ILE A 28 1.93 3.13 -9.74
N ALA A 29 0.77 2.49 -9.87
CA ALA A 29 0.49 1.52 -10.93
C ALA A 29 0.46 2.16 -12.33
N ALA A 30 0.12 3.44 -12.45
CA ALA A 30 0.18 4.18 -13.71
C ALA A 30 1.61 4.27 -14.28
N VAL A 31 2.65 4.11 -13.45
CA VAL A 31 4.06 4.26 -13.85
C VAL A 31 4.82 2.94 -13.85
N VAL A 32 4.61 2.07 -12.85
CA VAL A 32 5.37 0.81 -12.71
C VAL A 32 4.52 -0.46 -12.85
N GLY A 33 3.22 -0.31 -13.12
CA GLY A 33 2.30 -1.42 -13.29
C GLY A 33 2.41 -2.11 -14.65
N ARG A 34 1.76 -3.29 -14.77
CA ARG A 34 1.70 -4.07 -16.02
C ARG A 34 1.19 -3.25 -17.21
N ASP A 35 0.28 -2.32 -16.94
CA ASP A 35 -0.35 -1.44 -17.92
C ASP A 35 0.08 0.03 -17.72
N ALA A 36 1.33 0.26 -17.31
CA ALA A 36 1.88 1.60 -17.13
C ALA A 36 1.65 2.47 -18.36
N ARG A 37 1.12 3.69 -18.12
CA ARG A 37 0.77 4.67 -19.16
C ARG A 37 1.63 5.92 -19.11
N GLU A 38 2.39 6.09 -18.03
CA GLU A 38 3.28 7.22 -17.80
C GLU A 38 4.72 6.71 -17.67
N ASP A 39 5.64 7.32 -18.41
CA ASP A 39 7.06 6.92 -18.45
C ASP A 39 8.02 8.12 -18.27
N SER A 40 7.48 9.30 -17.93
CA SER A 40 8.28 10.50 -17.75
C SER A 40 9.13 10.41 -16.47
N PRO A 41 10.33 11.01 -16.44
CA PRO A 41 11.17 11.03 -15.23
C PRO A 41 10.49 11.67 -14.02
N GLU A 42 9.62 12.66 -14.26
CA GLU A 42 8.84 13.32 -13.21
C GLU A 42 7.75 12.41 -12.65
N ALA A 43 7.03 11.69 -13.51
CA ALA A 43 6.04 10.70 -13.09
C ALA A 43 6.69 9.57 -12.26
N CYS A 44 7.86 9.09 -12.69
CA CYS A 44 8.66 8.13 -11.92
C CYS A 44 9.04 8.66 -10.52
N ARG A 45 9.43 9.93 -10.40
CA ARG A 45 9.75 10.54 -9.10
C ARG A 45 8.52 10.60 -8.20
N THR A 46 7.41 11.12 -8.70
CA THR A 46 6.16 11.23 -7.92
C THR A 46 5.59 9.87 -7.54
N ALA A 47 5.70 8.86 -8.40
CA ALA A 47 5.33 7.48 -8.06
C ALA A 47 6.22 6.89 -6.96
N ALA A 48 7.53 7.16 -6.99
CA ALA A 48 8.44 6.75 -5.92
C ALA A 48 8.09 7.41 -4.58
N GLU A 49 7.83 8.72 -4.57
CA GLU A 49 7.40 9.46 -3.38
C GLU A 49 6.08 8.89 -2.80
N ALA A 50 5.09 8.65 -3.66
CA ALA A 50 3.82 8.02 -3.24
C ALA A 50 4.03 6.61 -2.66
N ALA A 51 4.98 5.83 -3.20
CA ALA A 51 5.31 4.50 -2.68
C ALA A 51 6.00 4.58 -1.31
N GLU A 52 6.88 5.55 -1.09
CA GLU A 52 7.52 5.80 0.21
C GLU A 52 6.48 6.18 1.27
N GLU A 53 5.60 7.14 0.97
CA GLU A 53 4.52 7.57 1.87
C GLU A 53 3.57 6.42 2.21
N LEU A 54 3.18 5.63 1.20
CA LEU A 54 2.34 4.43 1.40
C LEU A 54 3.03 3.42 2.31
N SER A 55 4.32 3.16 2.09
CA SER A 55 5.07 2.21 2.89
C SER A 55 5.18 2.64 4.36
N ALA A 56 5.41 3.94 4.61
CA ALA A 56 5.48 4.50 5.96
C ALA A 56 4.13 4.40 6.69
N TYR A 57 3.04 4.73 6.00
CA TYR A 57 1.69 4.64 6.53
C TYR A 57 1.31 3.19 6.90
N LEU A 58 1.54 2.23 5.99
CA LEU A 58 1.27 0.82 6.25
C LEU A 58 2.13 0.27 7.40
N TRP A 59 3.38 0.71 7.52
CA TRP A 59 4.24 0.34 8.64
C TRP A 59 3.71 0.88 9.96
N MET A 60 3.25 2.14 10.01
CA MET A 60 2.62 2.74 11.18
C MET A 60 1.37 1.95 11.60
N LEU A 61 0.49 1.59 10.67
CA LEU A 61 -0.69 0.75 10.94
C LEU A 61 -0.31 -0.62 11.52
N ARG A 62 0.69 -1.29 10.93
CA ARG A 62 1.21 -2.57 11.41
C ARG A 62 1.81 -2.43 12.81
N ALA A 63 2.54 -1.36 13.09
CA ALA A 63 3.13 -1.10 14.39
C ALA A 63 2.05 -0.84 15.45
N LEU A 64 1.02 -0.05 15.12
CA LEU A 64 -0.11 0.22 16.00
C LEU A 64 -0.84 -1.07 16.37
N ARG A 65 -1.19 -1.89 15.36
CA ARG A 65 -1.89 -3.17 15.58
C ARG A 65 -1.12 -4.15 16.46
N ARG A 66 0.22 -4.15 16.38
CA ARG A 66 1.08 -4.99 17.25
C ARG A 66 1.14 -4.50 18.69
N ARG A 67 0.88 -3.22 18.96
CA ARG A 67 0.83 -2.68 20.34
C ARG A 67 -0.52 -2.93 21.01
N THR A 68 -1.59 -3.07 20.23
CA THR A 68 -2.96 -3.24 20.72
C THR A 68 -3.44 -4.69 20.77
N ALA A 69 -2.62 -5.64 20.31
CA ALA A 69 -2.88 -7.08 20.33
C ALA A 69 -2.08 -7.75 21.45
#